data_AF-A0A8G1S3X9-F1
#
_entry.id   AF-A0A8G1S3X9-F1
#
_cell.length_a   1.000
_cell.length_b   1.000
_cell.length_c   1.000
_cell.angle_alpha   90.00
_cell.angle_beta   90.00
_cell.angle_gamma   90.00
#
_symmetry.space_group_name_H-M   'P 1'
#
loop_
_entity.id
_entity.type
_entity.pdbx_description
1 polymer ?
#
loop_
_entity_poly.entity_id
_entity_poly.type
_entity_poly.pdbx_seq_one_letter_code
_entity_poly.pdbx_strand_id
1 'polypeptide(L)'
;MPSSAASMIRYTHARQPPTTNIVKYHFPKHLLPCFRTATLPTIMSLAYRAASAEGQYPKAILIRSAIHLTRYQKRGRTKQLRNTWHMTICYKNTTHLAKGSHMTAHVYVKNKHHPVFLRANYAAEKPDTAKEASGRPVWGSVESSRYLTREVAYGYLPQQRELGLSGGCGWAYASRDKRQPWQGRGGLIRFVLVREKEDLKE
;
A
#
# COMPACT_ATOMS: atom_id res chain seq x y z
N MET A 1 -43.64 44.30 -19.81
CA MET A 1 -42.36 44.14 -19.07
C MET A 1 -42.54 43.09 -17.97
N PRO A 2 -42.19 41.82 -18.20
CA PRO A 2 -42.00 40.88 -17.10
C PRO A 2 -40.49 40.65 -16.85
N SER A 3 -40.11 40.91 -15.60
CA SER A 3 -38.81 40.64 -15.01
C SER A 3 -38.54 39.14 -14.98
N SER A 4 -37.63 38.67 -15.85
CA SER A 4 -37.11 37.29 -15.81
C SER A 4 -35.96 37.24 -14.80
N ALA A 5 -36.29 36.94 -13.54
CA ALA A 5 -35.30 36.56 -12.53
C ALA A 5 -34.70 35.20 -12.91
N ALA A 6 -33.57 35.24 -13.63
CA ALA A 6 -32.74 34.07 -13.86
C ALA A 6 -32.17 33.61 -12.51
N SER A 7 -32.82 32.61 -11.90
CA SER A 7 -32.29 31.87 -10.77
C SER A 7 -31.04 31.12 -11.23
N MET A 8 -29.89 31.75 -10.98
CA MET A 8 -28.58 31.15 -11.22
C MET A 8 -28.37 30.09 -10.13
N ILE A 9 -28.79 28.85 -10.39
CA ILE A 9 -28.44 27.71 -9.55
C ILE A 9 -26.93 27.52 -9.70
N ARG A 10 -26.16 28.13 -8.79
CA ARG A 10 -24.72 27.87 -8.64
C ARG A 10 -24.58 26.48 -8.04
N TYR A 11 -24.48 25.46 -8.89
CA TYR A 11 -23.95 24.16 -8.50
C TYR A 11 -22.46 24.30 -8.21
N THR A 12 -22.10 24.72 -6.99
CA THR A 12 -20.74 24.56 -6.48
C THR A 12 -20.54 23.11 -6.08
N HIS A 13 -20.40 22.23 -7.08
CA HIS A 13 -19.71 20.96 -6.86
C HIS A 13 -18.25 21.31 -6.62
N ALA A 14 -17.85 21.45 -5.36
CA ALA A 14 -16.45 21.39 -4.97
C ALA A 14 -15.93 19.99 -5.32
N ARG A 15 -15.54 19.78 -6.58
CA ARG A 15 -14.72 18.64 -7.00
C ARG A 15 -13.40 18.80 -6.27
N GLN A 16 -13.25 18.13 -5.13
CA GLN A 16 -11.94 18.00 -4.51
C GLN A 16 -11.00 17.39 -5.57
N PRO A 17 -9.85 18.03 -5.87
CA PRO A 17 -8.92 17.47 -6.84
C PRO A 17 -8.46 16.09 -6.36
N PRO A 18 -8.23 15.14 -7.28
CA PRO A 18 -7.73 13.82 -6.91
C PRO A 18 -6.43 13.99 -6.12
N THR A 19 -6.41 13.49 -4.88
CA THR A 19 -5.19 13.54 -4.08
C THR A 19 -4.25 12.46 -4.58
N THR A 20 -3.02 12.84 -4.89
CA THR A 20 -1.97 11.90 -5.33
C THR A 20 -1.02 11.66 -4.16
N ASN A 21 -0.82 10.40 -3.80
CA ASN A 21 0.18 10.00 -2.81
C ASN A 21 1.34 9.29 -3.50
N ILE A 22 2.51 9.92 -3.48
CA ILE A 22 3.76 9.35 -3.98
C ILE A 22 4.42 8.57 -2.84
N VAL A 23 4.77 7.32 -3.11
CA VAL A 23 5.33 6.39 -2.14
C VAL A 23 6.67 5.87 -2.66
N LYS A 24 7.69 5.92 -1.80
CA LYS A 24 8.98 5.28 -2.05
C LYS A 24 8.98 3.86 -1.47
N TYR A 25 9.22 2.88 -2.32
CA TYR A 25 9.38 1.49 -1.91
C TYR A 25 10.85 1.14 -1.84
N HIS A 26 11.24 0.46 -0.77
CA HIS A 26 12.60 -0.03 -0.58
C HIS A 26 12.57 -1.56 -0.51
N PHE A 27 13.37 -2.17 -1.37
CA PHE A 27 13.52 -3.62 -1.48
C PHE A 27 14.96 -4.00 -1.20
N PRO A 28 15.24 -4.78 -0.15
CA PRO A 28 16.55 -5.38 0.01
C PRO A 28 16.89 -6.23 -1.23
N LYS A 29 18.04 -6.00 -1.86
CA LYS A 29 18.44 -6.69 -3.11
C LYS A 29 18.43 -8.22 -2.97
N HIS A 30 18.79 -8.73 -1.79
CA HIS A 30 18.76 -10.16 -1.49
C HIS A 30 17.36 -10.80 -1.53
N LEU A 31 16.29 -9.99 -1.41
CA LEU A 31 14.90 -10.47 -1.50
C LEU A 31 14.34 -10.45 -2.93
N LEU A 32 14.98 -9.74 -3.85
CA LEU A 32 14.48 -9.60 -5.23
C LEU A 32 14.23 -10.95 -5.93
N PRO A 33 15.10 -11.97 -5.80
CA PRO A 33 14.84 -13.30 -6.37
C PRO A 33 13.57 -13.97 -5.82
N CYS A 34 13.17 -13.66 -4.59
CA CYS A 34 12.01 -14.27 -3.95
C CYS A 34 10.67 -13.77 -4.50
N PHE A 35 10.65 -12.61 -5.16
CA PHE A 35 9.46 -12.03 -5.78
C PHE A 35 9.22 -12.51 -7.22
N ARG A 36 9.91 -13.56 -7.68
CA ARG A 36 9.62 -14.14 -9.00
C ARG A 36 8.24 -14.80 -9.07
N THR A 37 7.81 -15.45 -7.99
CA THR A 37 6.51 -16.17 -7.93
C THR A 37 5.30 -15.25 -7.76
N ALA A 38 5.48 -14.08 -7.14
CA ALA A 38 4.45 -13.06 -6.99
C ALA A 38 5.03 -11.75 -7.52
N THR A 39 4.44 -11.17 -8.55
CA THR A 39 5.06 -10.03 -9.25
C THR A 39 5.31 -8.84 -8.31
N LEU A 40 6.41 -8.12 -8.54
CA LEU A 40 6.79 -6.95 -7.75
C LEU A 40 5.64 -5.93 -7.58
N PRO A 41 4.85 -5.60 -8.62
CA PRO A 41 3.67 -4.72 -8.47
C PRO A 41 2.61 -5.26 -7.52
N THR A 42 2.40 -6.59 -7.51
CA THR A 42 1.45 -7.23 -6.60
C THR A 42 1.88 -7.04 -5.15
N ILE A 43 3.17 -7.28 -4.86
CA ILE A 43 3.76 -7.07 -3.52
C ILE A 43 3.65 -5.61 -3.10
N MET A 44 3.95 -4.67 -3.99
CA MET A 44 3.82 -3.23 -3.73
C MET A 44 2.38 -2.84 -3.40
N SER A 45 1.39 -3.37 -4.14
CA SER A 45 -0.02 -3.08 -3.90
C SER A 45 -0.50 -3.64 -2.55
N LEU A 46 -0.04 -4.84 -2.16
CA LEU A 46 -0.38 -5.44 -0.87
C LEU A 46 0.21 -4.64 0.29
N ALA A 47 1.47 -4.24 0.14
CA ALA A 47 2.15 -3.46 1.14
C ALA A 47 1.51 -2.07 1.29
N TYR A 48 1.14 -1.44 0.16
CA TYR A 48 0.41 -0.18 0.16
C TYR A 48 -0.94 -0.30 0.88
N ARG A 49 -1.71 -1.32 0.52
CA ARG A 49 -3.04 -1.57 1.09
C ARG A 49 -2.97 -1.76 2.60
N ALA A 50 -1.96 -2.48 3.08
CA ALA A 50 -1.73 -2.65 4.50
C ALA A 50 -1.30 -1.34 5.18
N ALA A 51 -0.31 -0.65 4.63
CA ALA A 51 0.21 0.59 5.20
C ALA A 51 -0.78 1.76 5.12
N SER A 52 -1.77 1.70 4.23
CA SER A 52 -2.81 2.71 4.06
C SER A 52 -4.11 2.36 4.79
N ALA A 53 -4.12 1.29 5.60
CA ALA A 53 -5.25 1.00 6.44
C ALA A 53 -5.50 2.16 7.42
N GLU A 54 -6.75 2.29 7.86
CA GLU A 54 -7.15 3.34 8.82
C GLU A 54 -6.94 4.78 8.31
N GLY A 55 -6.86 4.97 6.98
CA GLY A 55 -6.76 6.30 6.36
C GLY A 55 -5.35 6.90 6.43
N GLN A 56 -4.32 6.10 6.72
CA GLN A 56 -2.95 6.57 6.66
C GLN A 56 -2.46 6.66 5.22
N TYR A 57 -1.61 7.65 4.94
CA TYR A 57 -0.99 7.82 3.62
C TYR A 57 0.52 7.61 3.76
N PRO A 58 1.02 6.38 3.51
CA PRO A 58 2.45 6.11 3.65
C PRO A 58 3.23 6.92 2.60
N LYS A 59 4.42 7.40 2.98
CA LYS A 59 5.38 8.07 2.12
C LYS A 59 6.56 7.17 1.77
N ALA A 60 6.90 6.26 2.67
CA ALA A 60 7.92 5.24 2.44
C ALA A 60 7.47 3.89 2.97
N ILE A 61 7.76 2.83 2.23
CA ILE A 61 7.49 1.44 2.61
C ILE A 61 8.74 0.60 2.36
N LEU A 62 9.20 -0.10 3.39
CA LEU A 62 10.27 -1.08 3.32
C LEU A 62 9.68 -2.49 3.34
N ILE A 63 9.98 -3.29 2.32
CA ILE A 63 9.61 -4.71 2.28
C ILE A 63 10.70 -5.51 2.99
N ARG A 64 10.38 -6.10 4.15
CA ARG A 64 11.36 -6.80 4.99
C ARG A 64 11.40 -8.30 4.79
N SER A 65 10.38 -8.88 4.18
CA SER A 65 10.38 -10.31 3.86
C SER A 65 9.55 -10.60 2.62
N ALA A 66 9.92 -11.68 1.94
CA ALA A 66 9.05 -12.32 0.97
C ALA A 66 7.87 -13.00 1.68
N ILE A 67 6.84 -13.38 0.92
CA ILE A 67 5.71 -14.11 1.48
C ILE A 67 6.16 -15.50 1.94
N HIS A 68 5.97 -15.78 3.22
CA HIS A 68 6.37 -17.02 3.86
C HIS A 68 5.39 -17.44 4.95
N LEU A 69 5.49 -18.69 5.38
CA LEU A 69 4.67 -19.22 6.46
C LEU A 69 5.29 -18.87 7.81
N THR A 70 4.45 -18.54 8.79
CA THR A 70 4.92 -18.33 10.16
C THR A 70 5.48 -19.64 10.72
N ARG A 71 6.73 -19.58 11.21
CA ARG A 71 7.41 -20.69 11.88
C ARG A 71 7.53 -20.37 13.37
N TYR A 72 7.38 -21.38 14.22
CA TYR A 72 7.56 -21.29 15.67
C TYR A 72 8.29 -22.52 16.18
N GLN A 73 9.00 -22.41 17.31
CA GLN A 73 9.62 -23.57 17.94
C GLN A 73 8.69 -24.20 18.97
N LYS A 74 8.58 -25.53 18.97
CA LYS A 74 7.86 -26.30 19.98
C LYS A 74 8.64 -27.57 20.30
N ARG A 75 9.08 -27.71 21.55
CA ARG A 75 9.91 -28.84 22.03
C ARG A 75 11.16 -29.06 21.18
N GLY A 76 11.96 -28.01 20.95
CA GLY A 76 13.19 -28.08 20.17
C GLY A 76 13.02 -28.30 18.65
N ARG A 77 11.79 -28.44 18.15
CA ARG A 77 11.51 -28.61 16.71
C ARG A 77 10.86 -27.35 16.13
N THR A 78 11.33 -26.93 14.96
CA THR A 78 10.67 -25.88 14.19
C THR A 78 9.38 -26.42 13.58
N LYS A 79 8.26 -25.85 14.00
CA LYS A 79 6.92 -26.12 13.48
C LYS A 79 6.44 -24.95 12.65
N GLN A 80 5.52 -25.23 11.76
CA GLN A 80 4.89 -24.23 10.91
C GLN A 80 3.44 -24.05 11.33
N LEU A 81 3.00 -22.80 11.46
CA LEU A 81 1.58 -22.50 11.56
C LEU A 81 0.94 -22.81 10.21
N ARG A 82 -0.08 -23.67 10.22
CA ARG A 82 -0.78 -24.08 9.00
C ARG A 82 -1.47 -22.85 8.40
N ASN A 83 -1.30 -22.68 7.09
CA ASN A 83 -2.02 -21.70 6.25
C ASN A 83 -1.88 -20.23 6.63
N THR A 84 -0.89 -19.87 7.45
CA THR A 84 -0.62 -18.47 7.81
C THR A 84 0.49 -17.89 6.95
N TRP A 85 0.16 -17.58 5.69
CA TRP A 85 1.08 -16.89 4.80
C TRP A 85 1.11 -15.41 5.14
N HIS A 86 2.30 -14.83 5.24
CA HIS A 86 2.45 -13.42 5.53
C HIS A 86 3.75 -12.86 4.96
N MET A 87 3.79 -11.55 4.83
CA MET A 87 5.00 -10.77 4.64
C MET A 87 5.10 -9.69 5.73
N THR A 88 6.30 -9.24 6.00
CA THR A 88 6.57 -8.17 6.96
C THR A 88 6.97 -6.93 6.20
N ILE A 89 6.33 -5.81 6.54
CA ILE A 89 6.67 -4.50 6.01
C ILE A 89 6.95 -3.54 7.16
N CYS A 90 7.75 -2.54 6.90
CA CYS A 90 7.78 -1.33 7.71
C CYS A 90 7.31 -0.16 6.85
N TYR A 91 6.69 0.84 7.45
CA TYR A 91 6.23 2.01 6.71
C TYR A 91 6.32 3.28 7.54
N LYS A 92 6.38 4.41 6.82
CA LYS A 92 6.41 5.75 7.38
C LYS A 92 5.37 6.62 6.71
N ASN A 93 4.63 7.37 7.52
CA ASN A 93 3.83 8.50 7.05
C ASN A 93 4.63 9.80 7.28
N THR A 94 4.04 10.96 6.97
CA THR A 94 4.70 12.26 7.16
C THR A 94 5.17 12.48 8.60
N THR A 95 4.37 12.09 9.60
CA THR A 95 4.71 12.23 11.02
C THR A 95 5.89 11.34 11.41
N HIS A 96 5.89 10.09 10.98
CA HIS A 96 6.99 9.14 11.24
C HIS A 96 8.30 9.60 10.59
N LEU A 97 8.24 10.17 9.39
CA LEU A 97 9.41 10.76 8.74
C LEU A 97 9.99 11.93 9.55
N ALA A 98 9.13 12.84 10.03
CA ALA A 98 9.58 13.98 10.84
C ALA A 98 10.19 13.56 12.18
N LYS A 99 9.68 12.48 12.79
CA LYS A 99 10.16 11.95 14.07
C LYS A 99 11.36 11.00 13.97
N GLY A 100 11.70 10.51 12.77
CA GLY A 100 12.69 9.43 12.62
C GLY A 100 12.21 8.09 13.20
N SER A 101 10.94 7.77 12.99
CA SER A 101 10.31 6.53 13.44
C SER A 101 9.66 5.76 12.31
N HIS A 102 9.19 4.54 12.59
CA HIS A 102 8.43 3.72 11.66
C HIS A 102 7.44 2.80 12.39
N MET A 103 6.45 2.35 11.64
CA MET A 103 5.53 1.28 12.03
C MET A 103 5.96 -0.02 11.36
N THR A 104 5.70 -1.16 12.03
CA THR A 104 5.86 -2.48 11.42
C THR A 104 4.51 -3.15 11.27
N ALA A 105 4.26 -3.79 10.13
CA ALA A 105 3.05 -4.56 9.90
C ALA A 105 3.36 -5.96 9.38
N HIS A 106 2.62 -6.94 9.90
CA HIS A 106 2.56 -8.29 9.34
C HIS A 106 1.32 -8.40 8.46
N VAL A 107 1.54 -8.49 7.15
CA VAL A 107 0.50 -8.55 6.12
C VAL A 107 0.19 -10.01 5.82
N TYR A 108 -0.99 -10.47 6.21
CA TYR A 108 -1.44 -11.83 6.00
C TYR A 108 -2.14 -11.97 4.66
N VAL A 109 -1.81 -13.06 3.94
CA VAL A 109 -2.36 -13.36 2.62
C VAL A 109 -2.88 -14.80 2.56
N LYS A 110 -3.79 -15.07 1.63
CA LYS A 110 -4.39 -16.41 1.49
C LYS A 110 -3.40 -17.45 0.95
N ASN A 111 -2.54 -17.06 0.00
CA ASN A 111 -1.60 -17.94 -0.71
C ASN A 111 -0.34 -17.15 -1.06
N LYS A 112 0.81 -17.83 -1.19
CA LYS A 112 2.06 -17.27 -1.69
C LYS A 112 2.02 -16.86 -3.17
N HIS A 113 1.45 -17.71 -4.03
CA HIS A 113 1.49 -17.55 -5.49
C HIS A 113 0.38 -16.61 -6.01
N HIS A 114 -0.76 -16.61 -5.31
CA HIS A 114 -1.88 -15.70 -5.56
C HIS A 114 -2.23 -14.96 -4.27
N PRO A 115 -1.42 -13.96 -3.91
CA PRO A 115 -1.54 -13.32 -2.62
C PRO A 115 -2.76 -12.39 -2.57
N VAL A 116 -3.85 -12.93 -2.03
CA VAL A 116 -5.05 -12.17 -1.68
C VAL A 116 -4.87 -11.64 -0.26
N PHE A 117 -4.91 -10.31 -0.10
CA PHE A 117 -4.85 -9.64 1.20
C PHE A 117 -6.00 -10.11 2.11
N LEU A 118 -5.68 -10.54 3.33
CA LEU A 118 -6.66 -10.93 4.34
C LEU A 118 -6.79 -9.87 5.41
N ARG A 119 -5.68 -9.55 6.07
CA ARG A 119 -5.59 -8.58 7.17
C ARG A 119 -4.14 -8.17 7.37
N ALA A 120 -3.92 -7.13 8.16
CA ALA A 120 -2.60 -6.80 8.66
C ALA A 120 -2.66 -6.59 10.18
N ASN A 121 -1.61 -7.05 10.86
CA ASN A 121 -1.41 -6.76 12.28
C ASN A 121 -0.29 -5.72 12.40
N TYR A 122 -0.55 -4.65 13.14
CA TYR A 122 0.39 -3.55 13.34
C TYR A 122 1.10 -3.71 14.68
N ALA A 123 2.41 -3.54 14.66
CA ALA A 123 3.20 -3.39 15.87
C ALA A 123 3.23 -1.91 16.28
N ALA A 124 3.59 -1.65 17.54
CA ALA A 124 3.83 -0.31 18.03
C ALA A 124 4.94 0.42 17.23
N GLU A 125 4.87 1.74 17.26
CA GLU A 125 5.86 2.64 16.67
C GLU A 125 7.25 2.36 17.26
N LYS A 126 8.27 2.40 16.41
CA LYS A 126 9.67 2.20 16.79
C LYS A 126 10.55 3.28 16.19
N PRO A 127 11.62 3.71 16.88
CA PRO A 127 12.61 4.60 16.28
C PRO A 127 13.35 3.88 15.14
N ASP A 128 13.87 4.62 14.18
CA ASP A 128 14.65 4.04 13.07
C ASP A 128 15.94 3.35 13.53
N THR A 129 16.44 3.75 14.70
CA THR A 129 17.57 3.10 15.38
C THR A 129 17.25 1.70 15.91
N ALA A 130 15.98 1.28 15.89
CA ALA A 130 15.57 -0.04 16.32
C ALA A 130 16.30 -1.13 15.53
N LYS A 131 16.89 -2.08 16.26
CA LYS A 131 17.65 -3.19 15.69
C LYS A 131 16.80 -4.44 15.60
N GLU A 132 17.08 -5.23 14.56
CA GLU A 132 16.66 -6.62 14.45
C GLU A 132 17.40 -7.48 15.49
N ALA A 133 16.92 -8.70 15.71
CA ALA A 133 17.60 -9.65 16.60
C ALA A 133 19.06 -9.93 16.15
N SER A 134 19.37 -9.74 14.87
CA SER A 134 20.74 -9.85 14.33
C SER A 134 21.61 -8.61 14.59
N GLY A 135 21.13 -7.61 15.34
CA GLY A 135 21.83 -6.35 15.62
C GLY A 135 21.83 -5.33 14.48
N ARG A 136 21.23 -5.64 13.33
CA ARG A 136 21.14 -4.75 12.16
C ARG A 136 19.99 -3.76 12.34
N PRO A 137 20.10 -2.50 11.88
CA PRO A 137 18.98 -1.58 11.92
C PRO A 137 17.82 -2.11 11.05
N VAL A 138 16.61 -2.08 11.60
CA VAL A 138 15.38 -2.44 10.88
C VAL A 138 15.17 -1.50 9.70
N TRP A 139 15.39 -0.21 9.94
CA TRP A 139 15.34 0.84 8.95
C TRP A 139 16.75 1.43 8.80
N GLY A 140 17.61 0.72 8.06
CA GLY A 140 18.98 1.18 7.79
C GLY A 140 19.03 2.44 6.91
N SER A 141 20.24 2.97 6.67
CA SER A 141 20.42 4.03 5.68
C SER A 141 19.95 3.53 4.30
N VAL A 142 18.81 4.07 3.89
CA VAL A 142 18.07 3.67 2.69
C VAL A 142 18.83 4.03 1.41
N GLU A 143 19.81 4.92 1.52
CA GLU A 143 20.73 5.32 0.44
C GLU A 143 21.88 4.31 0.24
N SER A 144 21.95 3.25 1.04
CA SER A 144 22.93 2.19 0.76
C SER A 144 22.56 1.43 -0.52
N SER A 145 23.59 1.12 -1.33
CA SER A 145 23.50 0.31 -2.56
C SER A 145 22.89 -1.10 -2.39
N ARG A 146 22.43 -1.44 -1.19
CA ARG A 146 21.79 -2.70 -0.78
C ARG A 146 20.30 -2.75 -1.04
N TYR A 147 19.67 -1.60 -1.30
CA TYR A 147 18.25 -1.51 -1.61
C TYR A 147 18.02 -1.15 -3.07
N LEU A 148 17.00 -1.74 -3.67
CA LEU A 148 16.36 -1.22 -4.88
C LEU A 148 15.23 -0.29 -4.42
N THR A 149 15.23 0.95 -4.91
CA THR A 149 14.19 1.92 -4.62
C THR A 149 13.27 2.07 -5.83
N ARG A 150 11.96 2.06 -5.61
CA ARG A 150 10.94 2.31 -6.64
C ARG A 150 9.97 3.36 -6.15
N GLU A 151 9.65 4.34 -6.98
CA GLU A 151 8.65 5.35 -6.66
C GLU A 151 7.35 5.03 -7.42
N VAL A 152 6.23 5.07 -6.69
CA VAL A 152 4.89 4.87 -7.27
C VAL A 152 3.96 5.95 -6.77
N ALA A 153 3.27 6.57 -7.73
CA ALA A 153 2.17 7.49 -7.46
C ALA A 153 0.84 6.72 -7.38
N TYR A 154 0.08 6.96 -6.31
CA TYR A 154 -1.27 6.45 -6.11
C TYR A 154 -2.27 7.60 -6.15
N GLY A 155 -3.20 7.56 -7.09
CA GLY A 155 -4.32 8.52 -7.14
C GLY A 155 -5.52 8.03 -6.35
N TYR A 156 -6.12 8.91 -5.55
CA TYR A 156 -7.39 8.66 -4.87
C TYR A 156 -8.51 9.42 -5.56
N LEU A 157 -9.55 8.69 -5.95
CA LEU A 157 -10.80 9.30 -6.40
C LEU A 157 -11.65 9.63 -5.17
N PRO A 158 -12.15 10.87 -5.03
CA PRO A 158 -13.13 11.17 -4.01
C PRO A 158 -14.34 10.27 -4.23
N GLN A 159 -14.80 9.62 -3.16
CA GLN A 159 -15.98 8.76 -3.20
C GLN A 159 -17.16 9.64 -3.62
N GLN A 160 -17.66 9.44 -4.83
CA GLN A 160 -18.91 10.03 -5.26
C GLN A 160 -19.97 9.47 -4.33
N ARG A 161 -20.43 10.26 -3.34
CA ARG A 161 -21.65 9.92 -2.62
C ARG A 161 -22.71 9.71 -3.70
N GLU A 162 -23.39 8.56 -3.66
CA GLU A 162 -24.54 8.25 -4.49
C GLU A 162 -25.56 9.37 -4.34
N LEU A 163 -25.48 10.37 -5.20
CA LEU A 163 -26.62 11.20 -5.54
C LEU A 163 -27.44 10.31 -6.46
N GLY A 164 -28.65 9.95 -6.02
CA GLY A 164 -29.62 9.17 -6.76
C GLY A 164 -29.98 9.83 -8.09
N LEU A 165 -29.10 9.66 -9.08
CA LEU A 165 -29.35 10.00 -10.46
C LEU A 165 -29.89 8.75 -11.13
N SER A 166 -31.19 8.54 -10.96
CA SER A 166 -32.02 7.90 -11.97
C SER A 166 -31.89 8.73 -13.26
N GLY A 167 -30.95 8.38 -14.12
CA GLY A 167 -30.74 9.06 -15.39
C GLY A 167 -29.69 8.31 -16.18
N GLY A 168 -30.16 7.51 -17.14
CA GLY A 168 -29.37 6.54 -17.87
C GLY A 168 -28.15 7.12 -18.59
N CYS A 169 -27.15 6.25 -18.76
CA CYS A 169 -26.27 6.07 -19.93
C CYS A 169 -24.91 5.53 -19.47
N GLY A 170 -24.54 4.33 -19.93
CA GLY A 170 -23.14 3.90 -19.98
C GLY A 170 -22.77 2.64 -19.19
N TRP A 171 -23.49 1.53 -19.40
CA TRP A 171 -22.91 0.20 -19.16
C TRP A 171 -21.77 -0.05 -20.14
N ALA A 172 -20.54 -0.25 -19.67
CA ALA A 172 -19.51 -0.91 -20.46
C ALA A 172 -18.46 -1.59 -19.55
N TYR A 173 -18.48 -2.92 -19.58
CA TYR A 173 -17.51 -3.89 -19.05
C TYR A 173 -17.42 -4.07 -17.53
N ALA A 174 -18.47 -4.71 -16.96
CA ALA A 174 -18.32 -5.54 -15.78
C ALA A 174 -17.92 -6.96 -16.20
N SER A 175 -16.63 -7.30 -16.13
CA SER A 175 -16.23 -8.72 -16.12
C SER A 175 -16.69 -9.32 -14.80
N ARG A 176 -17.59 -10.29 -14.93
CA ARG A 176 -18.28 -11.04 -13.88
C ARG A 176 -17.30 -11.87 -13.06
N ASP A 177 -16.63 -11.24 -12.10
CA ASP A 177 -15.97 -11.94 -11.00
C ASP A 177 -16.22 -11.21 -9.70
N LYS A 178 -16.79 -11.95 -8.74
CA LYS A 178 -17.27 -11.48 -7.42
C LYS A 178 -16.13 -10.83 -6.62
N ARG A 179 -15.87 -9.54 -6.84
CA ARG A 179 -15.04 -8.73 -5.92
C ARG A 179 -15.95 -8.16 -4.85
N GLN A 180 -15.70 -8.59 -3.61
CA GLN A 180 -16.31 -8.03 -2.40
C GLN A 180 -16.19 -6.48 -2.43
N PRO A 181 -17.29 -5.74 -2.29
CA PRO A 181 -17.27 -4.29 -2.25
C PRO A 181 -16.50 -3.80 -1.02
N TRP A 182 -15.69 -2.76 -1.23
CA TRP A 182 -14.91 -2.08 -0.20
C TRP A 182 -15.86 -1.34 0.77
N GLN A 183 -15.76 -1.62 2.08
CA GLN A 183 -16.32 -0.78 3.16
C GLN A 183 -15.24 0.05 3.89
N GLY A 184 -14.13 0.37 3.22
CA GLY A 184 -13.17 1.37 3.70
C GLY A 184 -13.46 2.72 3.06
N ARG A 185 -13.35 3.83 3.80
CA ARG A 185 -13.34 5.17 3.20
C ARG A 185 -12.03 5.34 2.43
N GLY A 186 -12.04 5.22 1.11
CA GLY A 186 -10.86 5.46 0.26
C GLY A 186 -10.84 4.63 -1.02
N GLY A 187 -11.12 5.28 -2.15
CA GLY A 187 -11.38 4.65 -3.44
C GLY A 187 -10.22 3.91 -4.11
N LEU A 188 -10.65 3.06 -5.05
CA LEU A 188 -9.92 2.26 -6.04
C LEU A 188 -8.64 2.93 -6.60
N ILE A 189 -7.49 2.25 -6.46
CA ILE A 189 -6.22 2.61 -7.10
C ILE A 189 -6.36 2.37 -8.61
N ARG A 190 -6.26 3.42 -9.45
CA ARG A 190 -6.47 3.27 -10.90
C ARG A 190 -5.22 3.39 -11.77
N PHE A 191 -4.08 3.88 -11.28
CA PHE A 191 -2.83 3.95 -12.06
C PHE A 191 -1.59 3.77 -11.18
N VAL A 192 -0.59 3.04 -11.70
CA VAL A 192 0.75 2.87 -11.12
C VAL A 192 1.72 3.50 -12.13
N LEU A 193 2.21 4.71 -11.85
CA LEU A 193 3.34 5.27 -12.58
C LEU A 193 4.61 4.86 -11.86
N VAL A 194 5.39 3.95 -12.45
CA VAL A 194 6.72 3.57 -11.95
C VAL A 194 7.72 4.49 -12.61
N ARG A 195 8.42 5.32 -11.82
CA ARG A 195 9.58 6.06 -12.31
C ARG A 195 10.84 5.30 -11.88
N GLU A 196 11.55 4.75 -12.84
CA GLU A 196 12.87 4.18 -12.61
C GLU A 196 13.88 5.34 -12.65
N LYS A 197 14.65 5.53 -11.58
CA LYS A 197 15.78 6.45 -11.58
C LYS A 197 16.99 5.64 -12.01
N GLU A 198 17.37 5.75 -13.28
CA GLU A 198 18.66 5.25 -13.74
C GLU A 198 19.73 6.27 -13.31
N ASP A 199 20.61 5.85 -12.41
CA ASP A 199 21.81 6.62 -12.11
C ASP A 199 22.78 6.42 -13.29
N LEU A 200 22.76 7.37 -14.22
CA LEU A 200 23.81 7.53 -15.22
C LEU A 200 25.12 7.83 -14.47
N LYS A 201 26.06 6.90 -14.53
CA LYS A 201 27.45 7.16 -14.17
C LYS A 201 28.09 7.92 -15.34
N GLU A 202 28.46 9.18 -15.11
CA GLU A 202 29.56 9.82 -15.84
C GLU A 202 30.91 9.23 -15.42
#